data_AF-A0A355AR51-F1
#
_entry.id   AF-A0A355AR51-F1
#
_cell.length_a   1.000
_cell.length_b   1.000
_cell.length_c   1.000
_cell.angle_alpha   90.00
_cell.angle_beta   90.00
_cell.angle_gamma   90.00
#
_symmetry.space_group_name_H-M   'P 1'
#
loop_
_entity.id
_entity.type
_entity.pdbx_description
1 polymer ?
#
loop_
_entity_poly.entity_id
_entity_poly.type
_entity_poly.pdbx_seq_one_letter_code
_entity_poly.pdbx_strand_id
1 'polypeptide(L)'
;KELASLKVSDVMVGGKVVDTLRLIGSYTKGNKHRDIPLNNHKVINAIEKHITNQMEVRGRFVEPSSPLFRSQKGRFFSPNTMVRLIKRIYEDAGFGHASSHSGR
;
A
#
# COMPACT_ATOMS: atom_id res chain seq x y z
N LYS A 1 -2.09 9.43 -3.04
CA LYS A 1 -1.54 9.96 -1.77
C LYS A 1 -1.64 8.90 -0.67
N GLU A 2 -2.84 8.43 -0.37
CA GLU A 2 -3.13 7.44 0.69
C GLU A 2 -2.27 6.18 0.58
N LEU A 3 -2.22 5.51 -0.59
CA LEU A 3 -1.38 4.32 -0.79
C LEU A 3 0.12 4.59 -0.61
N ALA A 4 0.59 5.79 -0.96
CA ALA A 4 2.01 6.13 -0.90
C ALA A 4 2.51 6.37 0.52
N SER A 5 1.60 6.63 1.48
CA SER A 5 1.91 6.87 2.89
C SER A 5 1.66 5.67 3.80
N LEU A 6 1.12 4.56 3.26
CA LEU A 6 0.84 3.37 4.06
C LEU A 6 2.11 2.79 4.69
N LYS A 7 2.01 2.48 5.97
CA LYS A 7 3.00 1.75 6.75
C LYS A 7 2.62 0.29 6.86
N VAL A 8 3.59 -0.54 7.22
CA VAL A 8 3.35 -1.96 7.50
C VAL A 8 2.37 -2.12 8.68
N SER A 9 2.51 -1.30 9.72
CA SER A 9 1.61 -1.27 10.87
C SER A 9 0.16 -0.91 10.53
N ASP A 10 -0.08 -0.25 9.40
CA ASP A 10 -1.44 0.14 9.00
C ASP A 10 -2.24 -1.06 8.46
N VAL A 11 -1.55 -2.11 7.99
CA VAL A 11 -2.17 -3.28 7.37
C VAL A 11 -1.90 -4.59 8.10
N MET A 12 -0.86 -4.68 8.93
CA MET A 12 -0.48 -5.91 9.63
C MET A 12 -0.04 -5.63 11.06
N VAL A 13 -0.60 -6.37 12.02
CA VAL A 13 -0.28 -6.31 13.45
C VAL A 13 -0.16 -7.73 14.00
N GLY A 14 0.90 -8.02 14.76
CA GLY A 14 1.12 -9.36 15.32
C GLY A 14 1.25 -10.47 14.27
N GLY A 15 1.74 -10.13 13.08
CA GLY A 15 1.90 -11.08 11.96
C GLY A 15 0.61 -11.42 11.21
N LYS A 16 -0.50 -10.72 11.50
CA LYS A 16 -1.79 -10.91 10.81
C LYS A 16 -2.25 -9.63 10.15
N VAL A 17 -2.86 -9.75 8.98
CA VAL A 17 -3.52 -8.62 8.32
C VAL A 17 -4.69 -8.16 9.18
N VAL A 18 -4.83 -6.84 9.34
CA VAL A 18 -5.92 -6.24 10.12
C VAL A 18 -7.26 -6.42 9.40
N ASP A 19 -8.36 -6.56 10.14
CA ASP A 19 -9.70 -6.67 9.54
C ASP A 19 -10.14 -5.38 8.85
N THR A 20 -9.62 -4.23 9.30
CA THR A 20 -9.98 -2.91 8.78
C THR A 20 -8.76 -2.03 8.66
N LEU A 21 -8.47 -1.59 7.44
CA LEU A 21 -7.48 -0.55 7.16
C LEU A 21 -8.08 0.82 7.49
N ARG A 22 -7.48 1.50 8.46
CA ARG A 22 -7.85 2.88 8.81
C ARG A 22 -6.95 3.86 8.07
N LEU A 23 -7.51 4.55 7.08
CA LEU A 23 -6.82 5.65 6.42
C LEU A 23 -6.93 6.90 7.30
N ILE A 24 -5.90 7.11 8.13
CA ILE A 24 -5.82 8.29 8.99
C ILE A 24 -5.46 9.49 8.12
N GLY A 25 -6.43 10.39 7.95
CA GLY A 25 -6.36 11.60 7.14
C GLY A 25 -5.44 12.69 7.70
N SER A 26 -4.21 12.36 8.10
CA SER A 26 -3.15 13.34 8.41
C SER A 26 -2.79 14.25 7.21
N TYR A 27 -3.45 14.03 6.07
CA TYR A 27 -3.13 14.60 4.77
C TYR A 27 -4.35 15.06 3.96
N THR A 28 -5.58 15.01 4.50
CA THR A 28 -6.81 15.39 3.80
C THR A 28 -7.43 16.65 4.41
N LYS A 29 -7.84 17.62 3.59
CA LYS A 29 -8.63 18.78 4.02
C LYS A 29 -9.93 18.26 4.66
N GLY A 30 -10.10 18.43 5.97
CA GLY A 30 -11.32 18.06 6.70
C GLY A 30 -11.22 16.90 7.72
N ASN A 31 -10.03 16.33 7.95
CA ASN A 31 -9.77 15.37 9.05
C ASN A 31 -10.69 14.12 9.07
N LYS A 32 -11.26 13.73 7.92
CA LYS A 32 -12.12 12.57 7.79
C LYS A 32 -11.25 11.30 7.69
N HIS A 33 -11.41 10.38 8.64
CA HIS A 33 -10.85 9.04 8.52
C HIS A 33 -11.78 8.19 7.65
N ARG A 34 -11.20 7.26 6.91
CA ARG A 34 -11.94 6.24 6.16
C ARG A 34 -11.50 4.86 6.61
N ASP A 35 -12.48 4.06 6.98
CA ASP A 35 -12.29 2.67 7.33
C ASP A 35 -12.59 1.81 6.09
N ILE A 36 -11.64 0.95 5.72
CA ILE A 36 -11.73 0.06 4.57
C ILE A 36 -11.65 -1.38 5.10
N PRO A 37 -12.75 -2.14 5.06
CA PRO A 37 -12.72 -3.56 5.43
C PRO A 37 -11.78 -4.35 4.52
N LEU A 38 -10.88 -5.13 5.11
CA LEU A 38 -9.98 -6.04 4.40
C LEU A 38 -10.53 -7.46 4.50
N ASN A 39 -11.67 -7.72 3.86
CA ASN A 39 -12.35 -9.02 3.85
C ASN A 39 -12.08 -9.86 2.58
N ASN A 40 -11.47 -9.27 1.56
CA ASN A 40 -11.16 -9.96 0.32
C ASN A 40 -9.90 -10.82 0.49
N HIS A 41 -10.06 -12.14 0.44
CA HIS A 41 -8.96 -13.09 0.62
C HIS A 41 -7.79 -12.89 -0.36
N LYS A 42 -8.05 -12.46 -1.61
CA LYS A 42 -6.97 -12.18 -2.57
C LYS A 42 -6.12 -10.99 -2.13
N VAL A 43 -6.74 -9.97 -1.53
CA VAL A 43 -6.04 -8.78 -1.01
C VAL A 43 -5.22 -9.16 0.22
N ILE A 44 -5.81 -9.92 1.15
CA ILE A 44 -5.13 -10.40 2.36
C ILE A 44 -3.88 -11.20 1.97
N ASN A 45 -4.04 -12.21 1.12
CA ASN A 45 -2.92 -13.06 0.68
C ASN A 45 -1.83 -12.24 -0.04
N ALA A 46 -2.22 -11.23 -0.83
CA ALA A 46 -1.26 -10.36 -1.51
C ALA A 46 -0.45 -9.51 -0.51
N ILE A 47 -1.08 -8.99 0.54
CA ILE A 47 -0.41 -8.23 1.62
C ILE A 47 0.57 -9.14 2.38
N GLU A 48 0.12 -10.33 2.79
CA GLU A 48 0.94 -11.30 3.54
C GLU A 48 2.16 -11.74 2.73
N LYS A 49 1.95 -12.10 1.46
CA LYS A 49 3.03 -12.49 0.55
C LYS A 49 4.01 -11.34 0.34
N HIS A 50 3.51 -10.11 0.17
CA HIS A 50 4.36 -8.94 -0.02
C HIS A 50 5.24 -8.65 1.19
N ILE A 51 4.70 -8.71 2.41
CA ILE A 51 5.47 -8.49 3.65
C ILE A 51 6.48 -9.63 3.88
N THR A 52 6.07 -10.87 3.66
CA THR A 52 6.96 -12.05 3.77
C THR A 52 8.14 -11.93 2.82
N ASN A 53 7.88 -11.63 1.54
CA ASN A 53 8.94 -11.39 0.56
C ASN A 53 9.89 -10.25 0.97
N GLN A 54 9.38 -9.18 1.60
CA GLN A 54 10.24 -8.10 2.12
C GLN A 54 11.14 -8.55 3.27
N MET A 55 10.66 -9.44 4.14
CA MET A 55 11.45 -9.99 5.24
C MET A 55 12.57 -10.89 4.69
N GLU A 56 12.22 -11.79 3.76
CA GLU A 56 13.16 -12.72 3.12
C GLU A 56 14.27 -11.99 2.36
N VAL A 57 13.91 -11.07 1.46
CA VAL A 57 14.88 -10.33 0.62
C VAL A 57 15.86 -9.52 1.46
N ARG A 58 15.45 -9.05 2.64
CA ARG A 58 16.29 -8.19 3.49
C ARG A 58 17.02 -8.97 4.57
N GLY A 59 16.68 -10.24 4.80
CA GLY A 59 17.22 -11.07 5.88
C GLY A 59 17.01 -10.47 7.27
N ARG A 60 15.97 -9.64 7.45
CA ARG A 60 15.75 -8.84 8.68
C ARG A 60 14.27 -8.61 8.93
N PHE A 61 13.97 -8.27 10.18
CA PHE A 61 12.66 -7.77 10.61
C PHE A 61 12.20 -6.56 9.78
N VAL A 62 10.92 -6.55 9.41
CA VAL A 62 10.29 -5.41 8.73
C VAL A 62 9.71 -4.48 9.79
N GLU A 63 10.33 -3.31 9.91
CA GLU A 63 9.90 -2.27 10.85
C GLU A 63 8.43 -1.87 10.63
N PRO A 64 7.57 -1.88 11.67
CA PRO A 64 6.15 -1.54 11.55
C PRO A 64 5.92 -0.14 10.99
N SER A 65 6.80 0.82 11.34
CA SER A 65 6.72 2.20 10.88
C SER A 65 7.19 2.41 9.43
N SER A 66 7.75 1.37 8.81
CA SER A 66 8.33 1.46 7.48
C SER A 66 7.27 1.43 6.37
N PRO A 67 7.61 1.92 5.16
CA PRO A 67 6.65 1.96 4.05
C PRO A 67 6.18 0.56 3.69
N LEU A 68 4.87 0.37 3.57
CA LEU A 68 4.29 -0.85 3.01
C LEU A 68 4.79 -1.06 1.58
N PHE A 69 4.70 -0.02 0.76
CA PHE A 69 5.28 0.02 -0.58
C PHE A 69 6.55 0.86 -0.59
N ARG A 70 7.68 0.21 -0.83
CA ARG A 70 8.99 0.88 -0.89
C ARG A 70 9.33 1.27 -2.32
N SER A 71 9.80 2.50 -2.48
CA SER A 71 10.47 2.91 -3.72
C SER A 71 11.82 2.20 -3.86
N GLN A 72 12.42 2.25 -5.05
CA GLN A 72 13.76 1.73 -5.31
C GLN A 72 14.84 2.36 -4.39
N LYS A 73 14.58 3.55 -3.84
CA LYS A 73 15.45 4.23 -2.86
C LYS A 73 15.24 3.74 -1.42
N GLY A 74 14.39 2.73 -1.21
CA GLY A 74 14.11 2.12 0.10
C GLY A 74 13.18 2.91 1.02
N ARG A 75 12.71 4.10 0.60
CA ARG A 75 11.81 4.99 1.36
C ARG A 75 10.40 5.00 0.76
N PHE A 76 9.46 5.69 1.41
CA PHE A 76 8.11 5.93 0.88
C PHE A 76 8.15 6.44 -0.56
N PHE A 77 7.17 6.05 -1.37
CA PHE A 77 6.94 6.70 -2.65
C PHE A 77 6.51 8.15 -2.43
N SER A 78 6.93 9.05 -3.33
CA SER A 78 6.19 10.30 -3.48
C SER A 78 4.79 10.00 -4.03
N PRO A 79 3.76 10.79 -3.68
CA PRO A 79 2.41 10.59 -4.24
C PRO A 79 2.41 10.54 -5.78
N ASN A 80 3.20 11.39 -6.43
CA ASN A 80 3.29 11.46 -7.89
C ASN A 80 3.98 10.23 -8.49
N THR A 81 5.03 9.73 -7.84
CA THR A 81 5.70 8.50 -8.28
C THR A 81 4.76 7.30 -8.18
N MET A 82 3.98 7.20 -7.11
CA MET A 82 2.98 6.13 -6.94
C MET A 82 1.90 6.20 -8.04
N VAL A 83 1.40 7.40 -8.35
CA VAL A 83 0.43 7.61 -9.44
C VAL A 83 0.99 7.13 -10.78
N ARG A 84 2.24 7.48 -11.10
CA ARG A 84 2.90 7.05 -12.33
C ARG A 84 3.12 5.53 -12.37
N LEU A 85 3.47 4.92 -11.25
CA LEU A 85 3.63 3.47 -11.14
C LEU A 85 2.31 2.74 -11.44
N ILE A 86 1.20 3.16 -10.80
CA ILE A 86 -0.11 2.56 -11.04
C ILE A 86 -0.56 2.76 -12.49
N LYS A 87 -0.35 3.95 -13.05
CA LYS A 87 -0.65 4.22 -14.47
C LYS A 87 0.12 3.26 -15.38
N ARG A 88 1.42 3.07 -15.14
CA ARG A 88 2.24 2.12 -15.91
C ARG A 88 1.71 0.68 -15.78
N ILE A 89 1.32 0.24 -14.58
CA ILE A 89 0.73 -1.10 -14.40
C ILE A 89 -0.52 -1.29 -15.27
N TYR A 90 -1.38 -0.26 -15.37
CA TYR A 90 -2.54 -0.31 -16.25
C TYR A 90 -2.15 -0.35 -17.73
N GLU A 91 -1.22 0.50 -18.16
CA GLU A 91 -0.72 0.52 -19.54
C GLU A 91 -0.12 -0.83 -19.93
N ASP A 92 0.74 -1.40 -19.08
CA ASP A 92 1.39 -2.70 -19.29
C ASP A 92 0.38 -3.86 -19.34
N ALA A 93 -0.77 -3.71 -18.68
CA ALA A 93 -1.89 -4.64 -18.72
C ALA A 93 -2.87 -4.39 -19.89
N GLY A 94 -2.59 -3.43 -20.78
CA GLY A 94 -3.41 -3.12 -21.96
C GLY A 94 -4.51 -2.08 -21.75
N PHE A 95 -4.58 -1.44 -20.58
CA PHE A 95 -5.58 -0.42 -20.26
C PHE A 95 -5.06 1.00 -20.56
N GLY A 96 -4.85 1.33 -21.85
CA GLY A 96 -4.23 2.60 -22.27
C GLY A 96 -4.96 3.89 -21.87
N HIS A 97 -6.25 3.82 -21.55
CA HIS A 97 -7.05 4.97 -21.09
C HIS A 97 -7.23 5.02 -19.58
N ALA A 98 -6.72 4.04 -18.84
CA ALA A 98 -6.82 4.03 -17.39
C ALA A 98 -5.82 4.99 -16.74
N SER A 99 -6.24 5.54 -15.60
CA SER A 99 -5.42 6.41 -14.76
C SER A 99 -5.23 5.77 -13.39
N SER A 100 -4.41 6.39 -12.54
CA SER A 100 -4.28 5.96 -11.14
C SER A 100 -5.58 5.98 -10.33
N HIS A 101 -6.64 6.61 -10.85
CA HIS A 101 -7.96 6.68 -10.22
C HIS A 101 -8.95 5.68 -10.81
N SER A 102 -8.64 5.00 -11.91
CA SER A 102 -9.58 4.13 -12.62
C SER A 102 -9.98 2.88 -11.82
N GLY A 103 -9.19 2.48 -10.84
CA GLY A 103 -9.52 1.36 -9.93
C GLY A 103 -10.08 1.78 -8.57
N ARG A 104 -10.52 3.03 -8.38
CA ARG A 104 -11.12 3.50 -7.13
C ARG A 104 -12.57 3.05 -6.96
#